data_AF-A0A421K8H5-F1
#
_entry.id   AF-A0A421K8H5-F1
#
_cell.length_a   1.000
_cell.length_b   1.000
_cell.length_c   1.000
_cell.angle_alpha   90.00
_cell.angle_beta   90.00
_cell.angle_gamma   90.00
#
_symmetry.space_group_name_H-M   'P 1'
#
loop_
_entity.id
_entity.type
_entity.pdbx_description
1 polymer ?
#
loop_
_entity_poly.entity_id
_entity_poly.type
_entity_poly.pdbx_seq_one_letter_code
_entity_poly.pdbx_strand_id
1 'polypeptide(L)'
;MTALSPAGFTQSGRNINYYELKGQPAALDEWMVSAMKDQIAAGGDRRAAFSMGQGDNFKYLQRMNNRHNLFDRIEALPHPRWIMQYRRRKLDEFIQLYIDKLSQFL
;
A
#
# COMPACT_ATOMS: atom_id res chain seq x y z
N MET A 1 1.89 4.03 -9.59
CA MET A 1 1.55 4.17 -8.17
C MET A 1 0.04 4.08 -8.03
N THR A 2 -0.46 3.25 -7.12
CA THR A 2 -1.88 2.91 -6.96
C THR A 2 -2.22 2.67 -5.49
N ALA A 3 -3.49 2.43 -5.17
CA ALA A 3 -3.97 2.10 -3.83
C ALA A 3 -4.64 0.72 -3.82
N LEU A 4 -4.58 0.05 -2.66
CA LEU A 4 -5.21 -1.26 -2.43
C LEU A 4 -6.73 -1.21 -2.56
N SER A 5 -7.34 -0.17 -1.98
CA SER A 5 -8.77 0.07 -2.11
C SER A 5 -9.04 0.87 -3.39
N PRO A 6 -9.95 0.42 -4.26
CA PRO A 6 -10.38 1.20 -5.42
C PRO A 6 -11.21 2.43 -5.04
N ALA A 7 -11.68 2.53 -3.79
CA ALA A 7 -12.52 3.62 -3.30
C ALA A 7 -12.02 4.19 -1.96
N GLY A 8 -12.36 5.46 -1.72
CA GLY A 8 -12.26 6.10 -0.41
C GLY A 8 -13.54 5.91 0.41
N PHE A 9 -13.42 6.02 1.74
CA PHE A 9 -14.55 5.83 2.66
C PHE A 9 -14.68 7.02 3.61
N THR A 10 -15.92 7.34 3.98
CA THR A 10 -16.22 8.34 4.99
C THR A 10 -17.07 7.75 6.10
N GLN A 11 -16.80 8.16 7.34
CA GLN A 11 -17.61 7.83 8.51
C GLN A 11 -17.75 9.07 9.38
N SER A 12 -19.00 9.47 9.67
CA SER A 12 -19.30 10.65 10.49
C SER A 12 -18.57 11.92 10.02
N GLY A 13 -18.53 12.13 8.69
CA GLY A 13 -17.88 13.30 8.07
C GLY A 13 -16.36 13.26 8.02
N ARG A 14 -15.71 12.16 8.43
CA ARG A 14 -14.25 12.00 8.37
C ARG A 14 -13.85 10.96 7.33
N ASN A 15 -12.77 11.22 6.60
CA ASN A 15 -12.14 10.21 5.75
C ASN A 15 -11.48 9.14 6.62
N ILE A 16 -11.75 7.88 6.29
CA ILE A 16 -11.16 6.72 6.98
C ILE A 16 -10.50 5.79 5.96
N ASN A 17 -9.56 4.97 6.44
CA ASN A 17 -8.95 3.92 5.64
C ASN A 17 -9.87 2.69 5.59
N TYR A 18 -9.68 1.85 4.57
CA TYR A 18 -10.47 0.62 4.39
C TYR A 18 -10.35 -0.34 5.58
N TYR A 19 -9.17 -0.42 6.22
CA TYR A 19 -8.93 -1.28 7.38
C TYR A 19 -9.53 -0.76 8.69
N GLU A 20 -10.11 0.45 8.69
CA GLU A 20 -10.84 1.02 9.84
C GLU A 20 -12.34 0.71 9.77
N LEU A 21 -12.82 0.14 8.66
CA LEU A 21 -14.21 -0.29 8.50
C LEU A 21 -14.50 -1.48 9.44
N LYS A 22 -15.34 -1.24 10.45
CA LYS A 22 -15.85 -2.31 11.31
C LYS A 22 -16.67 -3.30 10.48
N GLY A 23 -16.37 -4.59 10.60
CA GLY A 23 -17.08 -5.65 9.88
C GLY A 23 -16.80 -5.63 8.38
N GLN A 24 -15.54 -5.40 7.98
CA GLN A 24 -15.10 -5.34 6.58
C GLN A 24 -15.78 -6.44 5.76
N PRO A 25 -16.69 -6.08 4.83
CA PRO A 25 -17.45 -7.08 4.10
C PRO A 25 -16.51 -7.93 3.25
N ALA A 26 -16.71 -9.25 3.21
CA ALA A 26 -15.94 -10.14 2.33
C ALA A 26 -15.94 -9.66 0.87
N ALA A 27 -17.05 -9.05 0.43
CA ALA A 27 -17.17 -8.44 -0.89
C ALA A 27 -16.17 -7.30 -1.15
N LEU A 28 -15.80 -6.50 -0.13
CA LEU A 28 -14.79 -5.45 -0.28
C LEU A 28 -13.40 -6.07 -0.47
N ASP A 29 -13.07 -7.10 0.31
CA ASP A 29 -11.81 -7.83 0.17
C ASP A 29 -11.70 -8.46 -1.24
N GLU A 30 -12.76 -9.11 -1.72
CA GLU A 30 -12.81 -9.69 -3.07
C GLU A 30 -12.65 -8.62 -4.16
N TRP A 31 -13.32 -7.48 -4.02
CA TRP A 31 -13.20 -6.38 -4.97
C TRP A 31 -11.79 -5.79 -5.01
N MET A 32 -11.18 -5.59 -3.84
CA MET A 32 -9.80 -5.13 -3.74
C MET A 32 -8.82 -6.10 -4.41
N VAL A 33 -8.98 -7.41 -4.19
CA VAL A 33 -8.16 -8.42 -4.86
C VAL A 33 -8.35 -8.39 -6.38
N SER A 34 -9.59 -8.27 -6.87
CA SER A 34 -9.86 -8.14 -8.30
C SER A 34 -9.17 -6.91 -8.88
N ALA A 35 -9.32 -5.75 -8.23
CA ALA A 35 -8.70 -4.52 -8.69
C ALA A 35 -7.17 -4.59 -8.68
N MET A 36 -6.55 -5.28 -7.72
CA MET A 36 -5.10 -5.52 -7.73
C MET A 36 -4.67 -6.39 -8.91
N LYS A 37 -5.43 -7.43 -9.23
CA LYS A 37 -5.16 -8.28 -10.40
C LYS A 37 -5.27 -7.46 -11.70
N ASP A 38 -6.28 -6.60 -11.81
CA ASP A 38 -6.46 -5.74 -12.98
C ASP A 38 -5.30 -4.74 -13.13
N GLN A 39 -4.83 -4.16 -12.03
CA GLN A 39 -3.67 -3.26 -12.04
C GLN A 39 -2.36 -3.96 -12.42
N ILE A 40 -2.19 -5.21 -11.98
CA ILE A 40 -1.05 -6.05 -12.40
C ILE A 40 -1.16 -6.36 -13.90
N ALA A 41 -2.35 -6.76 -14.38
CA ALA A 41 -2.60 -7.05 -15.79
C ALA A 41 -2.38 -5.83 -16.69
N ALA A 42 -2.61 -4.61 -16.17
CA ALA A 42 -2.36 -3.35 -16.85
C ALA A 42 -0.87 -2.94 -16.91
N GLY A 43 0.06 -3.84 -16.56
CA GLY A 43 1.50 -3.61 -16.64
C GLY A 43 2.19 -3.41 -15.28
N GLY A 44 1.53 -3.76 -14.18
CA GLY A 44 2.14 -3.76 -12.85
C GLY A 44 3.21 -4.85 -12.73
N ASP A 45 4.41 -4.45 -12.34
CA ASP A 45 5.51 -5.38 -12.10
C ASP A 45 5.25 -6.25 -10.86
N ARG A 46 5.35 -7.57 -11.03
CA ARG A 46 5.11 -8.55 -9.97
C ARG A 46 6.35 -8.84 -9.14
N ARG A 47 7.56 -8.44 -9.58
CA ARG A 47 8.81 -8.68 -8.85
C ARG A 47 8.79 -8.10 -7.44
N ALA A 48 8.22 -6.91 -7.28
CA ALA A 48 8.00 -6.31 -5.97
C ALA A 48 6.85 -5.29 -5.96
N ALA A 49 6.15 -5.20 -4.82
CA ALA A 49 5.31 -4.06 -4.49
C ALA A 49 5.79 -3.36 -3.22
N PHE A 50 5.75 -2.03 -3.26
CA PHE A 50 6.13 -1.17 -2.13
C PHE A 50 4.90 -0.57 -1.46
N SER A 51 4.66 -0.94 -0.20
CA SER A 51 3.64 -0.34 0.65
C SER A 51 4.12 1.00 1.19
N MET A 52 3.37 2.06 0.86
CA MET A 52 3.55 3.37 1.46
C MET A 52 3.00 3.35 2.89
N GLY A 53 3.87 3.17 3.86
CA GLY A 53 3.54 2.97 5.26
C GLY A 53 3.86 1.57 5.77
N GLN A 54 4.27 1.52 7.04
CA GLN A 54 4.78 0.32 7.73
C GLN A 54 3.76 -0.28 8.72
N GLY A 55 2.56 0.33 8.81
CA GLY A 55 1.51 -0.08 9.73
C GLY A 55 0.51 -1.07 9.11
N ASP A 56 -0.78 -0.83 9.36
CA ASP A 56 -1.83 -1.78 9.02
C ASP A 56 -2.02 -1.99 7.52
N ASN A 57 -1.73 -0.98 6.69
CA ASN A 57 -1.71 -1.12 5.23
C ASN A 57 -0.72 -2.21 4.77
N PHE A 58 0.50 -2.22 5.33
CA PHE A 58 1.52 -3.20 4.99
C PHE A 58 1.13 -4.60 5.47
N LYS A 59 0.60 -4.72 6.69
CA LYS A 59 0.10 -6.00 7.22
C LYS A 59 -1.05 -6.55 6.37
N TYR A 60 -1.96 -5.69 5.94
CA TYR A 60 -3.06 -6.08 5.06
C TYR A 60 -2.54 -6.56 3.71
N LEU A 61 -1.66 -5.78 3.06
CA LEU A 61 -1.05 -6.16 1.79
C LEU A 61 -0.34 -7.51 1.87
N GLN A 62 0.44 -7.75 2.94
CA GLN A 62 1.10 -9.03 3.14
C GLN A 62 0.10 -10.19 3.26
N ARG A 63 -0.97 -10.05 4.05
CA ARG A 63 -2.00 -11.10 4.17
C ARG A 63 -2.66 -11.40 2.81
N MET A 64 -3.01 -10.35 2.08
CA MET A 64 -3.60 -10.47 0.75
C MET A 64 -2.63 -11.14 -0.22
N ASN A 65 -1.36 -10.76 -0.19
CA ASN A 65 -0.32 -11.35 -1.04
C ASN A 65 -0.07 -12.82 -0.70
N ASN A 66 -0.03 -13.19 0.58
CA ASN A 66 0.14 -14.58 1.01
C ASN A 66 -1.01 -15.48 0.54
N ARG A 67 -2.23 -14.93 0.44
CA ARG A 67 -3.42 -15.67 0.01
C ARG A 67 -3.52 -15.80 -1.52
N HIS A 68 -3.07 -14.79 -2.26
CA HIS A 68 -3.33 -14.68 -3.69
C HIS A 68 -2.08 -14.69 -4.57
N ASN A 69 -0.89 -14.71 -3.97
CA ASN A 69 0.41 -14.69 -4.62
C ASN A 69 0.50 -13.62 -5.74
N LEU A 70 0.27 -12.36 -5.37
CA LEU A 70 0.14 -11.25 -6.32
C LEU A 70 1.50 -10.70 -6.76
N PHE A 71 2.45 -10.65 -5.83
CA PHE A 71 3.82 -10.15 -6.00
C PHE A 71 4.81 -11.11 -5.35
N ASP A 72 6.02 -11.20 -5.90
CA ASP A 72 7.09 -12.05 -5.38
C ASP A 72 7.65 -11.50 -4.06
N ARG A 73 7.67 -10.17 -3.92
CA ARG A 73 8.14 -9.47 -2.72
C ARG A 73 7.25 -8.29 -2.36
N ILE A 74 7.00 -8.13 -1.06
CA ILE A 74 6.30 -6.96 -0.51
C ILE A 74 7.26 -6.23 0.42
N GLU A 75 7.52 -4.96 0.14
CA GLU A 75 8.39 -4.11 0.97
C GLU A 75 7.62 -2.91 1.52
N ALA A 76 8.01 -2.43 2.70
CA ALA A 76 7.46 -1.20 3.24
C ALA A 76 8.41 -0.02 3.04
N LEU A 77 7.83 1.14 2.74
CA LEU A 77 8.49 2.45 2.73
C LEU A 77 7.86 3.36 3.79
N PRO A 78 8.63 4.26 4.45
CA PRO A 78 8.07 5.19 5.42
C PRO A 78 7.06 6.14 4.75
N HIS A 79 5.82 6.21 5.22
CA HIS A 79 4.75 6.93 4.51
C HIS A 79 5.08 8.45 4.35
N PRO A 80 4.90 9.06 3.16
CA PRO A 80 5.21 10.48 2.92
C PRO A 80 4.54 11.43 3.90
N ARG A 81 3.23 11.27 4.17
CA ARG A 81 2.51 12.02 5.22
C ARG A 81 3.24 11.99 6.57
N TRP A 82 3.70 10.82 7.03
CA TRP A 82 4.39 10.71 8.31
C TRP A 82 5.76 11.42 8.27
N ILE A 83 6.51 11.27 7.17
CA ILE A 83 7.78 11.99 6.97
C ILE A 83 7.52 13.50 7.05
N MET A 84 6.57 14.01 6.29
CA MET A 84 6.29 15.44 6.20
C MET A 84 5.73 16.03 7.51
N GLN A 85 4.94 15.26 8.26
CA GLN A 85 4.35 15.72 9.51
C GLN A 85 5.32 15.66 10.70
N TYR A 86 6.14 14.61 10.79
CA TYR A 86 6.90 14.32 12.01
C TYR A 86 8.42 14.27 11.82
N ARG A 87 8.91 14.08 10.59
CA ARG A 87 10.34 13.87 10.30
C ARG A 87 10.88 14.78 9.20
N ARG A 88 10.23 15.93 8.94
CA ARG A 88 10.57 16.83 7.82
C ARG A 88 12.05 17.25 7.79
N ARG A 89 12.70 17.40 8.95
CA ARG A 89 14.14 17.74 9.05
C ARG A 89 15.07 16.68 8.46
N LYS A 90 14.58 15.46 8.24
CA LYS A 90 15.30 14.30 7.70
C LYS A 90 14.84 13.94 6.29
N LEU A 91 14.19 14.86 5.58
CA LEU A 91 13.57 14.59 4.28
C LEU A 91 14.56 13.98 3.28
N ASP A 92 15.77 14.54 3.18
CA ASP A 92 16.80 14.07 2.24
C ASP A 92 17.25 12.64 2.57
N GLU A 93 17.35 12.27 3.86
CA GLU A 93 17.64 10.89 4.28
C GLU A 93 16.54 9.93 3.76
N PHE A 94 15.28 10.33 3.83
CA PHE A 94 14.18 9.51 3.33
C PHE A 94 14.13 9.47 1.80
N ILE A 95 14.44 10.56 1.10
CA ILE A 95 14.54 10.55 -0.37
C ILE A 95 15.62 9.54 -0.79
N GLN A 96 16.79 9.57 -0.16
CA GLN A 96 17.86 8.61 -0.45
C GLN A 96 17.43 7.17 -0.16
N LEU A 97 16.79 6.93 0.99
CA LEU A 97 16.24 5.60 1.34
C LEU A 97 15.26 5.07 0.28
N TYR A 98 14.42 5.94 -0.29
CA TYR A 98 13.50 5.56 -1.36
C TYR A 98 14.25 5.21 -2.64
N ILE A 99 15.23 6.02 -3.04
CA ILE A 99 16.07 5.76 -4.22
C ILE A 99 16.79 4.40 -4.06
N ASP A 100 17.44 4.17 -2.92
CA ASP A 100 18.22 2.96 -2.66
C ASP A 100 17.37 1.68 -2.67
N LYS A 101 16.12 1.77 -2.24
CA LYS A 101 15.19 0.63 -2.26
C LYS A 101 14.61 0.37 -3.63
N LEU A 102 14.26 1.42 -4.37
CA LEU A 102 13.63 1.31 -5.69
C LEU A 102 14.65 0.91 -6.77
N SER A 103 15.89 1.38 -6.68
CA SER A 103 16.95 1.09 -7.64
C SER A 103 17.35 -0.38 -7.71
N GLN A 104 17.01 -1.18 -6.70
CA GLN A 104 17.21 -2.64 -6.71
C GLN A 104 16.32 -3.36 -7.73
N PHE A 105 15.32 -2.69 -8.29
CA PHE A 105 14.32 -3.25 -9.20
C PHE A 105 14.23 -2.53 -10.56
N LEU A 106 15.06 -1.49 -10.75
CA LEU A 106 15.26 -0.81 -12.03
C LEU A 106 16.34 -1.53 -12.84
#